data_AF-A0A516WRA7-F1
#
_entry.id   AF-A0A516WRA7-F1
#
_cell.length_a   1.000
_cell.length_b   1.000
_cell.length_c   1.000
_cell.angle_alpha   90.00
_cell.angle_beta   90.00
_cell.angle_gamma   90.00
#
_symmetry.space_group_name_H-M   'P 1'
#
loop_
_entity.id
_entity.type
_entity.pdbx_description
1 polymer ?
#
loop_
_entity_poly.entity_id
_entity_poly.type
_entity_poly.pdbx_seq_one_letter_code
_entity_poly.pdbx_strand_id
1 'polypeptide(L)'
;MTSDNTRQRQIHSRRREVHTGGDSMPVSPHTLLQHVQDRTTDLRRWLDTGDNTTALTAYLRDEPVDHRWLTTYKRLTHDLLRAVDHARSPTAPHETPTPDRR
;
A
#
# COMPACT_ATOMS: atom_id res chain seq x y z
N MET A 1 -44.77 -36.85 -40.19
CA MET A 1 -45.10 -36.18 -38.91
C MET A 1 -43.89 -36.26 -38.00
N THR A 2 -43.60 -35.13 -37.34
CA THR A 2 -42.71 -34.91 -36.18
C THR A 2 -41.24 -35.29 -36.30
N SER A 3 -40.39 -34.28 -36.42
CA SER A 3 -39.14 -34.23 -35.66
C SER A 3 -38.86 -32.79 -35.27
N ASP A 4 -38.77 -32.63 -33.96
CA ASP A 4 -38.84 -31.42 -33.17
C ASP A 4 -37.56 -30.58 -33.27
N ASN A 5 -37.73 -29.27 -33.50
CA ASN A 5 -36.66 -28.29 -33.60
C ASN A 5 -36.21 -27.89 -32.19
N THR A 6 -35.42 -28.74 -31.52
CA THR A 6 -34.80 -28.35 -30.25
C THR A 6 -33.51 -27.58 -30.52
N ARG A 7 -33.63 -26.24 -30.53
CA ARG A 7 -32.53 -25.29 -30.48
C ARG A 7 -31.62 -25.61 -29.28
N GLN A 8 -30.45 -26.20 -29.55
CA GLN A 8 -29.37 -26.33 -28.58
C GLN A 8 -28.90 -24.94 -28.15
N ARG A 9 -29.47 -24.45 -27.05
CA ARG A 9 -28.91 -23.33 -26.29
C ARG A 9 -27.66 -23.86 -25.61
N GLN A 10 -26.50 -23.68 -26.24
CA GLN A 10 -25.20 -23.79 -25.57
C GLN A 10 -25.10 -22.68 -24.54
N ILE A 11 -25.64 -22.92 -23.35
CA ILE A 11 -25.35 -22.13 -22.18
C ILE A 11 -23.95 -22.58 -21.76
N HIS A 12 -22.93 -21.86 -22.26
CA HIS A 12 -21.58 -21.95 -21.73
C HIS A 12 -21.66 -21.64 -20.23
N SER A 13 -21.67 -22.70 -19.43
CA SER A 13 -21.50 -22.61 -17.99
C SER A 13 -20.08 -22.12 -17.75
N ARG A 14 -19.91 -20.80 -17.75
CA ARG A 14 -18.69 -20.13 -17.28
C ARG A 14 -18.62 -20.42 -15.79
N ARG A 15 -18.02 -21.56 -15.45
CA ARG A 15 -17.60 -21.91 -14.10
C ARG A 15 -16.75 -20.74 -13.63
N ARG A 16 -17.28 -19.92 -12.71
CA ARG A 16 -16.51 -18.88 -12.04
C ARG A 16 -15.39 -19.60 -11.30
N GLU A 17 -14.20 -19.55 -11.87
CA GLU A 17 -12.96 -19.76 -11.13
C GLU A 17 -12.88 -18.63 -10.11
N VAL A 18 -13.36 -18.92 -8.91
CA VAL A 18 -13.10 -18.10 -7.73
C VAL A 18 -11.60 -18.20 -7.53
N HIS A 19 -10.87 -17.18 -7.99
CA HIS A 19 -9.47 -16.99 -7.68
C HIS A 19 -9.38 -16.56 -6.20
N THR A 20 -9.61 -17.53 -5.31
CA THR A 20 -9.25 -17.43 -3.91
C THR A 20 -7.74 -17.66 -3.83
N GLY A 21 -6.98 -16.64 -4.17
CA GLY A 21 -5.54 -16.74 -4.33
C GLY A 21 -4.98 -15.44 -4.88
N GLY A 22 -5.31 -14.32 -4.24
CA GLY A 22 -4.57 -13.08 -4.43
C GLY A 22 -3.19 -13.24 -3.80
N ASP A 23 -2.33 -14.00 -4.48
CA ASP A 23 -0.89 -13.95 -4.30
C ASP A 23 -0.53 -12.47 -4.26
N SER A 24 -0.04 -12.00 -3.11
CA SER A 24 0.35 -10.61 -2.94
C SER A 24 1.57 -10.43 -3.84
N MET A 25 1.32 -10.01 -5.09
CA MET A 25 2.39 -9.64 -6.02
C MET A 25 3.41 -8.82 -5.24
N PRO A 26 4.69 -9.21 -5.22
CA PRO A 26 5.69 -8.51 -4.44
C PRO A 26 5.63 -7.05 -4.89
N VAL A 27 5.30 -6.16 -3.96
CA VAL A 27 5.20 -4.74 -4.24
C VAL A 27 6.57 -4.33 -4.76
N SER A 28 6.65 -3.93 -6.02
CA SER A 28 7.94 -3.63 -6.65
C SER A 28 8.69 -2.62 -5.77
N PRO A 29 10.01 -2.76 -5.58
CA PRO A 29 10.81 -1.82 -4.80
C PRO A 29 10.57 -0.35 -5.21
N HIS A 30 10.30 -0.13 -6.50
CA HIS A 30 9.92 1.18 -7.06
C HIS A 30 8.61 1.73 -6.48
N THR A 31 7.61 0.89 -6.23
CA THR A 31 6.33 1.29 -5.62
C THR A 31 6.50 1.60 -4.14
N LEU A 32 7.36 0.87 -3.43
CA LEU A 32 7.70 1.16 -2.03
C LEU A 32 8.46 2.49 -1.90
N LEU A 33 9.43 2.75 -2.78
CA LEU A 33 10.15 4.01 -2.84
C LEU A 33 9.24 5.19 -3.20
N GLN A 34 8.33 5.02 -4.16
CA GLN A 34 7.31 6.03 -4.48
C GLN A 34 6.45 6.33 -3.25
N HIS A 35 6.04 5.30 -2.50
CA HIS A 35 5.24 5.51 -1.30
C HIS A 35 5.99 6.35 -0.23
N VAL A 36 7.29 6.12 -0.03
CA VAL A 36 8.13 6.95 0.85
C VAL A 36 8.21 8.40 0.34
N GLN A 37 8.38 8.58 -0.97
CA GLN A 37 8.43 9.91 -1.59
C GLN A 37 7.12 10.67 -1.42
N ASP A 38 5.98 10.01 -1.61
CA ASP A 38 4.65 10.59 -1.41
C ASP A 38 4.47 11.05 0.03
N ARG A 39 4.80 10.20 1.02
CA ARG A 39 4.71 10.56 2.44
C ARG A 39 5.64 11.70 2.85
N THR A 40 6.83 11.72 2.26
CA THR A 40 7.78 12.83 2.46
C THR A 40 7.23 14.13 1.90
N THR A 41 6.60 14.06 0.71
CA THR A 41 5.99 15.22 0.05
C THR A 41 4.77 15.73 0.82
N ASP A 42 3.92 14.83 1.32
CA ASP A 42 2.77 15.17 2.17
C ASP A 42 3.22 15.92 3.43
N LEU A 43 4.23 15.41 4.14
CA LEU A 43 4.78 16.05 5.34
C LEU A 43 5.36 17.43 5.01
N ARG A 44 6.14 17.53 3.93
CA ARG A 44 6.72 18.80 3.49
C ARG A 44 5.64 19.83 3.16
N ARG A 45 4.63 19.43 2.38
CA ARG A 45 3.52 20.31 2.00
C ARG A 45 2.73 20.77 3.22
N TRP A 46 2.52 19.89 4.19
CA TRP A 46 1.84 20.24 5.42
C TRP A 46 2.65 21.27 6.23
N LEU A 47 3.97 21.09 6.37
CA LEU A 47 4.85 22.05 7.05
C LEU A 47 4.90 23.43 6.36
N ASP A 48 4.86 23.43 5.02
CA ASP A 48 4.85 24.65 4.20
C ASP A 48 3.53 25.43 4.29
N THR A 49 2.47 24.81 4.84
CA THR A 49 1.16 25.45 4.95
C THR A 49 1.03 26.24 6.25
N GLY A 50 0.82 27.55 6.13
CA GLY A 50 0.52 28.44 7.27
C GLY A 50 1.66 28.46 8.30
N ASP A 51 1.29 28.46 9.58
CA ASP A 51 2.25 28.59 10.69
C ASP A 51 2.88 27.25 11.13
N ASN A 52 2.71 26.17 10.35
CA ASN A 52 3.16 24.84 10.74
C ASN A 52 4.69 24.74 10.87
N THR A 53 5.44 25.48 10.06
CA THR A 53 6.91 25.57 10.18
C THR A 53 7.32 26.32 11.47
N THR A 54 6.58 27.35 11.85
CA THR A 54 6.79 28.08 13.10
C THR A 54 6.50 27.17 14.30
N ALA A 55 5.39 26.45 14.27
CA ALA A 55 5.04 25.47 15.30
C ALA A 55 6.05 24.31 15.38
N LEU A 56 6.63 23.86 14.25
CA LEU A 56 7.73 22.89 14.27
C LEU A 56 8.95 23.46 15.00
N THR A 57 9.29 24.72 14.74
CA THR A 57 10.43 25.38 15.39
C THR A 57 10.20 25.52 16.90
N ALA A 58 8.98 25.87 17.32
CA ALA A 58 8.59 25.92 18.73
C ALA A 58 8.68 24.53 19.38
N TYR A 59 8.14 23.49 18.74
CA TYR A 59 8.23 22.12 19.22
C TYR A 59 9.68 21.65 19.42
N LEU A 60 10.58 22.01 18.50
CA LEU A 60 12.02 21.68 18.59
C LEU A 60 12.76 22.43 19.72
N ARG A 61 12.16 23.50 20.25
CA ARG A 61 12.68 24.28 21.39
C ARG A 61 12.03 23.90 22.71
N ASP A 62 11.30 22.79 22.75
CA ASP A 62 10.49 22.35 23.90
C ASP A 62 9.42 23.39 24.31
N GLU A 63 9.01 24.27 23.38
CA GLU A 63 7.92 25.21 23.60
C GLU A 63 6.55 24.52 23.42
N PRO A 64 5.51 24.94 24.16
CA PRO A 64 4.19 24.37 24.02
C PRO A 64 3.61 24.68 22.64
N VAL A 65 3.07 23.64 21.99
CA VAL A 65 2.41 23.74 20.68
C VAL A 65 0.98 23.23 20.75
N ASP A 66 0.15 23.67 19.80
CA ASP A 66 -1.23 23.22 19.71
C ASP A 66 -1.36 21.70 19.62
N HIS A 67 -2.26 21.13 20.42
CA HIS A 67 -2.47 19.69 20.45
C HIS A 67 -2.93 19.13 19.08
N ARG A 68 -3.73 19.92 18.34
CA ARG A 68 -4.18 19.59 16.98
C ARG A 68 -3.00 19.54 16.00
N TRP A 69 -2.09 20.49 16.11
CA TRP A 69 -0.86 20.53 15.32
C TRP A 69 -0.01 19.29 15.63
N LEU A 70 0.22 19.00 16.90
CA LEU A 70 1.03 17.86 17.36
C LEU A 70 0.45 16.52 16.91
N THR A 71 -0.87 16.36 16.96
CA THR A 71 -1.55 15.15 16.50
C THR A 71 -1.32 14.90 15.02
N THR A 72 -1.41 15.96 14.21
CA THR A 72 -1.22 15.86 12.76
C THR A 72 0.24 15.58 12.41
N TYR A 73 1.17 16.27 13.07
CA TYR A 73 2.61 16.05 12.92
C TYR A 73 3.01 14.61 13.27
N LYS A 74 2.55 14.09 14.41
CA LYS A 74 2.82 12.71 14.83
C LYS A 74 2.28 11.68 13.83
N ARG A 75 1.06 11.90 13.33
CA ARG A 75 0.46 11.01 12.33
C ARG A 75 1.28 10.98 11.03
N LEU A 76 1.63 12.14 10.48
CA LEU A 76 2.41 12.22 9.23
C LEU A 76 3.81 11.62 9.41
N THR A 77 4.46 11.87 10.54
CA THR A 77 5.77 11.29 10.86
C THR A 77 5.69 9.77 11.00
N HIS A 78 4.66 9.25 11.67
CA HIS A 78 4.43 7.81 11.79
C HIS A 78 4.17 7.16 10.43
N ASP A 79 3.33 7.77 9.59
CA ASP A 79 3.02 7.25 8.25
C ASP A 79 4.28 7.21 7.35
N LEU A 80 5.16 8.21 7.46
CA LEU A 80 6.46 8.22 6.78
C LEU A 80 7.38 7.11 7.30
N LEU A 81 7.54 6.97 8.62
CA LEU A 81 8.39 5.93 9.21
C LEU A 81 7.90 4.52 8.83
N ARG A 82 6.59 4.32 8.81
CA ARG A 82 5.98 3.07 8.37
C ARG A 82 6.25 2.78 6.89
N ALA A 83 6.17 3.78 6.02
CA ALA A 83 6.52 3.61 4.60
C ALA A 83 8.00 3.23 4.42
N VAL A 84 8.91 3.84 5.19
CA VAL A 84 10.35 3.52 5.15
C VAL A 84 10.62 2.09 5.64
N ASP A 85 9.94 1.66 6.70
CA ASP A 85 10.06 0.29 7.23
C ASP A 85 9.62 -0.75 6.19
N HIS A 86 8.49 -0.49 5.52
CA HIS A 86 8.03 -1.33 4.42
C HIS A 86 9.00 -1.36 3.23
N ALA A 87 9.66 -0.23 2.91
CA ALA A 87 10.69 -0.19 1.87
C ALA A 87 11.99 -0.90 2.27
N ARG A 88 12.29 -0.97 3.57
CA ARG A 88 13.47 -1.67 4.12
C ARG A 88 13.28 -3.18 4.28
N SER A 89 12.03 -3.65 4.25
CA SER A 89 11.70 -5.07 4.26
C SER A 89 11.25 -5.53 2.87
N PRO A 90 12.08 -5.41 1.80
CA PRO A 90 11.79 -6.16 0.59
C PRO A 90 11.95 -7.63 0.96
N THR A 91 10.80 -8.27 1.20
CA THR A 91 10.65 -9.72 1.34
C THR A 91 11.72 -10.43 0.52
N ALA A 92 12.61 -11.14 1.19
CA ALA A 92 13.51 -12.08 0.54
C ALA A 92 12.65 -13.04 -0.29
N PRO A 93 12.75 -13.04 -1.63
CA PRO A 93 12.24 -14.15 -2.40
C PRO A 93 13.26 -15.30 -2.28
N HIS A 94 12.75 -16.52 -2.41
CA HIS A 94 13.49 -17.79 -2.47
C HIS A 94 13.69 -18.52 -1.16
N GLU A 95 12.71 -19.34 -0.80
CA GLU A 95 12.98 -20.78 -0.73
C GLU A 95 11.92 -21.50 -1.56
N THR A 96 12.18 -21.66 -2.86
CA THR A 96 11.55 -22.74 -3.64
C THR A 96 12.17 -24.04 -3.15
N PRO A 97 11.41 -24.96 -2.50
CA PRO A 97 11.92 -26.28 -2.22
C PRO A 97 12.07 -26.99 -3.58
N THR A 98 13.31 -27.20 -4.00
CA THR A 98 13.62 -28.03 -5.16
C THR A 98 13.20 -29.45 -4.79
N PRO A 99 12.26 -30.11 -5.49
CA PRO A 99 11.98 -31.51 -5.23
C PRO A 99 13.18 -32.32 -5.71
N ASP A 100 13.85 -32.93 -4.74
CA ASP A 100 14.94 -33.88 -4.90
C ASP A 100 14.56 -34.94 -5.94
N ARG A 101 15.42 -35.04 -6.97
CA ARG A 101 15.24 -35.94 -8.10
C ARG A 101 15.69 -37.33 -7.67
N ARG A 102 14.76 -38.29 -7.62
CA ARG A 102 15.09 -39.72 -7.50
C ARG A 102 14.48 -40.51 -8.64
#